data_AF-A0A3D4FSH6-F1
#
_entry.id   AF-A0A3D4FSH6-F1
#
_cell.length_a   1.000
_cell.length_b   1.000
_cell.length_c   1.000
_cell.angle_alpha   90.00
_cell.angle_beta   90.00
_cell.angle_gamma   90.00
#
_symmetry.space_group_name_H-M   'P 1'
#
loop_
_entity.id
_entity.type
_entity.pdbx_description
1 polymer ?
#
loop_
_entity_poly.entity_id
_entity_poly.type
_entity_poly.pdbx_seq_one_letter_code
_entity_poly.pdbx_strand_id
1 'polypeptide(L)'
;MLPHDPPNPSPPTTGLATLAILVLGVAIWMYTERSGLSELAPAANPVPSTAVPRDLPGFRPDAWFLPDDDLLGFTEIPAGPFVMGADGTTDPMAFDNERWSVSAAQGTISLPAFYLGRYEVTTAQYAGFVSATGFGVDPRTLQAPPDHPVSFVSWPDALAYCRWLENTLRDSPHTPLELQRLLNDGWGVTLPTEAQWEKAARGLDGRTYPWGDSPSRDQANYQGQGTTAVGRYPCAECPFGFFDMSGNVWEWTRSPYQPYPFDESNDREGLDEDALWVIRGGSFTDQARLTRGSTRGGADPGARRAFIGLRIALSRF
;
A
#
# COMPACT_ATOMS: atom_id res chain seq x y z
N MET A 1 10.06 13.49 76.05
CA MET A 1 8.92 14.14 75.40
C MET A 1 9.31 14.41 73.96
N LEU A 2 8.88 13.56 73.04
CA LEU A 2 8.99 13.77 71.59
C LEU A 2 7.57 14.08 71.08
N PRO A 3 7.38 15.11 70.25
CA PRO A 3 6.06 15.51 69.77
C PRO A 3 5.54 14.56 68.69
N HIS A 4 4.26 14.23 68.77
CA HIS A 4 3.53 13.50 67.73
C HIS A 4 3.23 14.41 66.55
N ASP A 5 3.62 14.01 65.34
CA ASP A 5 3.12 14.62 64.09
C ASP A 5 1.68 14.20 63.81
N PRO A 6 0.82 15.10 63.29
CA PRO A 6 -0.54 14.77 62.87
C PRO A 6 -0.55 13.99 61.54
N PRO A 7 -1.56 13.13 61.30
CA PRO A 7 -1.64 12.30 60.11
C PRO A 7 -1.96 13.11 58.84
N ASN A 8 -1.33 12.69 57.74
CA ASN A 8 -1.50 13.24 56.40
C ASN A 8 -2.95 13.06 55.89
N PRO A 9 -3.62 14.08 55.30
CA PRO A 9 -4.97 13.91 54.79
C PRO A 9 -4.98 12.96 53.58
N SER A 10 -5.88 11.98 53.62
CA SER A 10 -6.18 11.07 52.51
C SER A 10 -6.69 11.84 51.28
N PRO A 11 -6.30 11.45 50.05
CA PRO A 11 -6.75 12.12 48.83
C PRO A 11 -8.28 12.05 48.69
N PRO A 12 -8.93 13.06 48.11
CA PRO A 12 -10.39 13.14 48.02
C PRO A 12 -10.93 12.05 47.10
N THR A 13 -11.46 10.98 47.69
CA THR A 13 -12.12 9.84 47.02
C THR A 13 -13.29 10.27 46.13
N THR A 14 -13.88 11.43 46.39
CA THR A 14 -14.96 12.03 45.61
C THR A 14 -14.53 12.43 44.19
N GLY A 15 -13.29 12.86 43.98
CA GLY A 15 -12.76 13.24 42.66
C GLY A 15 -12.51 12.05 41.74
N LEU A 16 -12.04 10.92 42.31
CA LEU A 16 -11.83 9.67 41.57
C LEU A 16 -13.17 9.03 41.16
N ALA A 17 -14.18 9.09 42.03
CA ALA A 17 -15.51 8.56 41.73
C ALA A 17 -16.21 9.35 40.61
N THR A 18 -16.07 10.68 40.58
CA THR A 18 -16.65 11.53 39.52
C THR A 18 -15.96 11.29 38.18
N LEU A 19 -14.63 11.12 38.17
CA LEU A 19 -13.89 10.79 36.95
C LEU A 19 -14.29 9.40 36.41
N ALA A 20 -14.43 8.40 37.27
CA ALA A 20 -14.84 7.05 36.87
C ALA A 20 -16.26 7.04 36.25
N ILE A 21 -17.20 7.81 36.80
CA ILE A 21 -18.56 7.94 36.26
C ILE A 21 -18.54 8.63 34.89
N LEU A 22 -17.73 9.67 34.72
CA LEU A 22 -17.55 10.35 33.43
C LEU A 22 -16.96 9.42 32.36
N VAL A 23 -15.92 8.65 32.71
CA VAL A 23 -15.30 7.68 31.80
C VAL A 23 -16.31 6.58 31.42
N LEU A 24 -17.10 6.08 32.37
CA LEU A 24 -18.14 5.10 32.09
C LEU A 24 -19.23 5.68 31.18
N GLY A 25 -19.64 6.93 31.43
CA GLY A 25 -20.64 7.63 30.64
C GLY A 25 -20.18 7.84 29.19
N VAL A 26 -18.93 8.24 28.99
CA VAL A 26 -18.32 8.36 27.65
C VAL A 26 -18.19 6.99 26.99
N ALA A 27 -17.75 5.96 27.70
CA ALA A 27 -17.63 4.60 27.15
C ALA A 27 -19.00 4.03 26.72
N ILE A 28 -20.04 4.25 27.52
CA ILE A 28 -21.42 3.86 27.20
C ILE A 28 -21.92 4.66 26.00
N TRP A 29 -21.70 5.97 25.97
CA TRP A 29 -22.09 6.83 24.86
C TRP A 29 -21.40 6.41 23.55
N MET A 30 -20.08 6.17 23.57
CA MET A 30 -19.32 5.64 22.43
C MET A 30 -19.82 4.25 21.99
N TYR A 31 -20.20 3.39 22.93
CA TYR A 31 -20.78 2.09 22.62
C TYR A 31 -22.16 2.22 21.94
N THR A 32 -23.01 3.14 22.42
CA THR A 32 -24.32 3.41 21.82
C THR A 32 -24.23 4.08 20.46
N GLU A 33 -23.31 5.03 20.25
CA GLU A 33 -23.06 5.63 18.94
C GLU A 33 -22.47 4.62 17.95
N ARG A 34 -21.52 3.78 18.38
CA ARG A 34 -20.98 2.70 17.53
C ARG A 34 -22.07 1.73 17.10
N SER A 35 -23.05 1.47 17.97
CA SER A 35 -24.21 0.64 17.66
C SER A 35 -25.16 1.33 16.67
N GLY A 36 -25.43 2.63 16.84
CA GLY A 36 -26.27 3.42 15.92
C GLY A 36 -25.64 3.65 14.54
N LEU A 37 -24.32 3.79 14.47
CA LEU A 37 -23.58 3.86 13.20
C LEU A 37 -23.59 2.53 12.44
N SER A 38 -23.74 1.40 13.16
CA SER A 38 -23.89 0.08 12.53
C SER A 38 -25.26 -0.12 11.88
N GLU A 39 -26.31 0.56 12.34
CA GLU A 39 -27.66 0.50 11.75
C GLU A 39 -27.83 1.39 10.52
N LEU A 40 -27.01 2.44 10.38
CA LEU A 40 -27.04 3.36 9.23
C LEU A 40 -26.11 2.95 8.08
N ALA A 41 -25.30 1.91 8.25
CA ALA A 41 -24.53 1.34 7.16
C ALA A 41 -25.49 0.68 6.15
N PRO A 42 -25.48 1.04 4.86
CA PRO A 42 -26.22 0.28 3.86
C PRO A 42 -25.77 -1.18 3.94
N ALA A 43 -26.72 -2.10 3.95
CA ALA A 43 -26.43 -3.54 3.98
C ALA A 43 -25.40 -3.87 2.89
N ALA A 44 -24.21 -4.32 3.31
CA ALA A 44 -23.22 -4.82 2.38
C ALA A 44 -23.87 -5.94 1.57
N ASN A 45 -23.96 -5.77 0.26
CA ASN A 45 -24.44 -6.85 -0.59
C ASN A 45 -23.53 -8.06 -0.34
N PRO A 46 -24.08 -9.24 0.00
CA PRO A 46 -23.26 -10.41 0.23
C PRO A 46 -22.44 -10.66 -1.03
N VAL A 47 -21.12 -10.75 -0.84
CA VAL A 47 -20.17 -11.00 -1.90
C VAL A 47 -20.57 -12.32 -2.56
N PRO A 48 -20.73 -12.38 -3.90
CA PRO A 48 -21.09 -13.62 -4.55
C PRO A 48 -20.08 -14.70 -4.16
N SER A 49 -20.57 -15.85 -3.68
CA SER A 49 -19.74 -17.02 -3.28
C SER A 49 -18.80 -17.51 -4.39
N THR A 50 -18.94 -17.01 -5.61
CA THR A 50 -18.11 -17.30 -6.79
C THR A 50 -16.88 -16.41 -6.93
N ALA A 51 -16.70 -15.40 -6.08
CA ALA A 51 -15.61 -14.43 -6.20
C ALA A 51 -14.25 -14.95 -5.71
N VAL A 52 -14.23 -15.94 -4.81
CA VAL A 52 -13.01 -16.60 -4.35
C VAL A 52 -12.80 -17.89 -5.15
N PRO A 53 -11.71 -18.02 -5.93
CA PRO A 53 -11.45 -19.25 -6.67
C PRO A 53 -11.13 -20.42 -5.73
N ARG A 54 -11.24 -21.66 -6.21
CA ARG A 54 -10.82 -22.84 -5.43
C ARG A 54 -9.30 -23.06 -5.47
N ASP A 55 -8.70 -22.73 -6.61
CA ASP A 55 -7.28 -22.90 -6.90
C ASP A 55 -6.87 -21.81 -7.89
N LEU A 56 -5.61 -21.41 -7.82
CA LEU A 56 -4.99 -20.46 -8.74
C LEU A 56 -3.50 -20.80 -8.89
N PRO A 57 -3.03 -21.23 -10.09
CA PRO A 57 -1.64 -21.63 -10.28
C PRO A 57 -0.64 -20.56 -9.85
N GLY A 58 0.35 -20.95 -9.05
CA GLY A 58 1.37 -20.02 -8.51
C GLY A 58 0.93 -19.22 -7.29
N PHE A 59 -0.29 -19.44 -6.78
CA PHE A 59 -0.83 -18.77 -5.61
C PHE A 59 -1.46 -19.77 -4.65
N ARG A 60 -1.28 -19.55 -3.35
CA ARG A 60 -1.67 -20.51 -2.31
C ARG A 60 -3.08 -20.25 -1.77
N PRO A 61 -4.08 -21.13 -2.03
CA PRO A 61 -5.41 -20.95 -1.48
C PRO A 61 -5.44 -21.04 0.06
N ASP A 62 -4.51 -21.76 0.67
CA ASP A 62 -4.34 -21.86 2.13
C ASP A 62 -3.58 -20.68 2.75
N ALA A 63 -3.08 -19.76 1.92
CA ALA A 63 -2.40 -18.52 2.33
C ALA A 63 -3.00 -17.30 1.60
N TRP A 64 -4.33 -17.22 1.54
CA TRP A 64 -5.07 -16.07 0.98
C TRP A 64 -4.69 -15.69 -0.44
N PHE A 65 -4.32 -16.68 -1.26
CA PHE A 65 -3.82 -16.50 -2.62
C PHE A 65 -2.60 -15.59 -2.68
N LEU A 66 -1.78 -15.53 -1.63
CA LEU A 66 -0.42 -15.00 -1.76
C LEU A 66 0.42 -15.91 -2.67
N PRO A 67 1.45 -15.36 -3.35
CA PRO A 67 2.33 -16.14 -4.21
C PRO A 67 2.90 -17.38 -3.49
N ASP A 68 2.96 -18.49 -4.21
CA ASP A 68 3.66 -19.72 -3.81
C ASP A 68 5.17 -19.58 -4.01
N ASP A 69 5.73 -18.52 -3.42
CA ASP A 69 7.13 -18.12 -3.48
C ASP A 69 7.68 -17.99 -2.04
N ASP A 70 9.01 -17.86 -1.93
CA ASP A 70 9.66 -17.49 -0.67
C ASP A 70 9.02 -16.24 -0.07
N LEU A 71 8.87 -16.25 1.26
CA LEU A 71 8.20 -15.20 2.04
C LEU A 71 6.82 -14.81 1.48
N LEU A 72 6.11 -15.74 0.83
CA LEU A 72 4.80 -15.48 0.22
C LEU A 72 4.85 -14.32 -0.80
N GLY A 73 5.95 -14.21 -1.55
CA GLY A 73 6.14 -13.22 -2.61
C GLY A 73 6.63 -11.84 -2.15
N PHE A 74 6.93 -11.66 -0.87
CA PHE A 74 7.66 -10.47 -0.42
C PHE A 74 9.13 -10.58 -0.81
N THR A 75 9.59 -9.69 -1.69
CA THR A 75 10.98 -9.65 -2.15
C THR A 75 11.74 -8.53 -1.46
N GLU A 76 12.94 -8.83 -0.95
CA GLU A 76 13.79 -7.84 -0.26
C GLU A 76 14.41 -6.84 -1.26
N ILE A 77 14.34 -5.56 -0.93
CA ILE A 77 15.14 -4.49 -1.53
C ILE A 77 16.19 -4.08 -0.48
N PRO A 78 17.50 -4.19 -0.79
CA PRO A 78 18.55 -3.92 0.19
C PRO A 78 18.58 -2.44 0.59
N ALA A 79 19.00 -2.20 1.83
CA ALA A 79 19.31 -0.85 2.30
C ALA A 79 20.36 -0.17 1.41
N GLY A 80 20.25 1.14 1.23
CA GLY A 80 21.26 1.92 0.53
C GLY A 80 20.71 3.03 -0.34
N PRO A 81 21.63 3.83 -0.93
CA PRO A 81 21.29 4.96 -1.78
C PRO A 81 20.68 4.51 -3.11
N PHE A 82 19.79 5.33 -3.65
CA PHE A 82 19.36 5.25 -5.05
C PHE A 82 19.09 6.65 -5.59
N VAL A 83 19.05 6.76 -6.92
CA VAL A 83 18.74 8.00 -7.64
C VAL A 83 17.23 8.10 -7.84
N MET A 84 16.62 9.16 -7.30
CA MET A 84 15.20 9.47 -7.40
C MET A 84 14.98 10.71 -8.29
N GLY A 85 13.90 10.69 -9.06
CA GLY A 85 13.53 11.72 -10.02
C GLY A 85 14.11 11.49 -11.42
N ALA A 86 13.72 12.35 -12.35
CA ALA A 86 14.10 12.25 -13.76
C ALA A 86 14.73 13.55 -14.28
N ASP A 87 15.80 13.39 -15.08
CA ASP A 87 16.41 14.47 -15.85
C ASP A 87 15.86 14.48 -17.28
N GLY A 88 15.17 15.56 -17.64
CA GLY A 88 14.60 15.76 -18.97
C GLY A 88 15.63 15.78 -20.12
N THR A 89 16.92 15.95 -19.81
CA THR A 89 18.00 15.88 -20.80
C THR A 89 18.36 14.44 -21.18
N THR A 90 18.24 13.50 -20.24
CA THR A 90 18.50 12.07 -20.47
C THR A 90 17.22 11.26 -20.69
N ASP A 91 16.10 11.75 -20.16
CA ASP A 91 14.74 11.22 -20.35
C ASP A 91 13.83 12.34 -20.92
N PRO A 92 13.81 12.55 -22.25
CA PRO A 92 12.98 13.58 -22.88
C PRO A 92 11.47 13.40 -22.67
N MET A 93 11.05 12.25 -22.13
CA MET A 93 9.65 11.96 -21.81
C MET A 93 9.27 12.40 -20.39
N ALA A 94 10.22 12.85 -19.58
CA ALA A 94 9.97 13.34 -18.23
C ALA A 94 9.01 14.53 -18.19
N PHE A 95 8.17 14.55 -17.17
CA PHE A 95 7.33 15.66 -16.77
C PHE A 95 8.03 16.48 -15.67
N ASP A 96 7.69 17.75 -15.55
CA ASP A 96 8.32 18.64 -14.56
C ASP A 96 8.09 18.19 -13.12
N ASN A 97 6.98 17.50 -12.84
CA ASN A 97 6.67 16.99 -11.50
C ASN A 97 7.52 15.79 -11.08
N GLU A 98 8.33 15.22 -11.98
CA GLU A 98 9.28 14.13 -11.71
C GLU A 98 10.66 14.63 -11.32
N ARG A 99 10.90 15.94 -11.31
CA ARG A 99 12.19 16.52 -10.91
C ARG A 99 12.35 16.47 -9.40
N TRP A 100 13.52 16.04 -8.91
CA TRP A 100 13.85 15.96 -7.48
C TRP A 100 13.68 17.27 -6.69
N SER A 101 13.86 18.43 -7.33
CA SER A 101 13.58 19.73 -6.72
C SER A 101 13.46 20.82 -7.79
N VAL A 102 13.15 22.04 -7.36
CA VAL A 102 13.19 23.23 -8.24
C VAL A 102 14.55 23.41 -8.92
N SER A 103 15.66 23.04 -8.26
CA SER A 103 17.02 23.26 -8.74
C SER A 103 17.72 22.00 -9.26
N ALA A 104 17.22 20.80 -8.97
CA ALA A 104 17.83 19.54 -9.36
C ALA A 104 16.81 18.59 -9.99
N ALA A 105 17.16 17.98 -11.12
CA ALA A 105 16.28 17.03 -11.77
C ALA A 105 16.28 15.66 -11.07
N GLN A 106 17.42 15.27 -10.49
CA GLN A 106 17.58 14.03 -9.74
C GLN A 106 18.26 14.29 -8.39
N GLY A 107 18.01 13.42 -7.42
CA GLY A 107 18.64 13.44 -6.11
C GLY A 107 18.95 12.04 -5.60
N THR A 108 19.90 11.92 -4.67
CA THR A 108 20.22 10.65 -4.02
C THR A 108 19.59 10.58 -2.65
N ILE A 109 18.80 9.55 -2.41
CA ILE A 109 18.18 9.26 -1.11
C ILE A 109 18.60 7.85 -0.67
N SER A 110 18.91 7.68 0.61
CA SER A 110 19.19 6.38 1.20
C SER A 110 17.97 5.84 1.91
N LEU A 111 17.51 4.66 1.50
CA LEU A 111 16.41 3.97 2.16
C LEU A 111 16.95 2.82 3.01
N PRO A 112 16.33 2.52 4.18
CA PRO A 112 16.54 1.24 4.85
C PRO A 112 16.12 0.07 3.96
N ALA A 113 16.49 -1.15 4.35
CA ALA A 113 15.97 -2.33 3.68
C ALA A 113 14.45 -2.38 3.85
N PHE A 114 13.75 -2.84 2.83
CA PHE A 114 12.31 -3.09 2.88
C PHE A 114 11.96 -4.28 1.99
N TYR A 115 10.73 -4.78 2.12
CA TYR A 115 10.23 -5.78 1.17
C TYR A 115 9.06 -5.21 0.39
N LEU A 116 8.92 -5.66 -0.85
CA LEU A 116 7.80 -5.30 -1.71
C LEU A 116 7.20 -6.57 -2.30
N GLY A 117 5.89 -6.57 -2.50
CA GLY A 117 5.19 -7.67 -3.17
C GLY A 117 5.71 -7.82 -4.59
N ARG A 118 6.02 -9.04 -5.00
CA ARG A 118 6.54 -9.37 -6.33
C ARG A 118 5.59 -8.96 -7.46
N TYR A 119 4.29 -9.02 -7.18
CA TYR A 119 3.19 -8.65 -8.07
C TYR A 119 2.31 -7.58 -7.43
N GLU A 120 1.50 -6.93 -8.26
CA GLU A 120 0.29 -6.22 -7.80
C GLU A 120 -0.62 -7.19 -7.02
N VAL A 121 -1.40 -6.67 -6.07
CA VAL A 121 -2.42 -7.49 -5.38
C VAL A 121 -3.48 -7.90 -6.38
N THR A 122 -3.75 -9.20 -6.45
CA THR A 122 -4.70 -9.81 -7.38
C THR A 122 -6.14 -9.74 -6.90
N THR A 123 -7.07 -9.93 -7.83
CA THR A 123 -8.50 -10.06 -7.50
C THR A 123 -8.77 -11.24 -6.56
N ALA A 124 -8.06 -12.37 -6.69
CA ALA A 124 -8.20 -13.51 -5.78
C ALA A 124 -7.79 -13.18 -4.34
N GLN A 125 -6.65 -12.50 -4.16
CA GLN A 125 -6.17 -12.05 -2.86
C GLN A 125 -7.17 -11.10 -2.19
N TYR A 126 -7.67 -10.13 -2.95
CA TYR A 126 -8.63 -9.16 -2.45
C TYR A 126 -10.01 -9.80 -2.17
N ALA A 127 -10.43 -10.78 -2.97
CA ALA A 127 -11.64 -11.57 -2.71
C ALA A 127 -11.51 -12.36 -1.39
N GLY A 128 -10.32 -12.89 -1.08
CA GLY A 128 -10.01 -13.53 0.20
C GLY A 128 -10.21 -12.59 1.38
N PHE A 129 -9.69 -11.36 1.30
CA PHE A 129 -9.92 -10.30 2.28
C PHE A 129 -11.41 -10.01 2.50
N VAL A 130 -12.12 -9.77 1.41
CA VAL A 130 -13.54 -9.42 1.43
C VAL A 130 -14.38 -10.57 2.00
N SER A 131 -14.08 -11.82 1.62
CA SER A 131 -14.74 -13.01 2.16
C SER A 131 -14.46 -13.22 3.64
N ALA A 132 -13.26 -12.91 4.12
CA ALA A 132 -12.88 -13.12 5.52
C ALA A 132 -13.47 -12.06 6.46
N THR A 133 -13.73 -10.85 5.95
CA THR A 133 -14.07 -9.68 6.78
C THR A 133 -15.47 -9.12 6.55
N GLY A 134 -16.10 -9.45 5.41
CA GLY A 134 -17.33 -8.80 4.97
C GLY A 134 -17.14 -7.33 4.55
N PHE A 135 -15.90 -6.92 4.24
CA PHE A 135 -15.59 -5.54 3.87
C PHE A 135 -16.38 -5.09 2.63
N GLY A 136 -17.02 -3.93 2.73
CA GLY A 136 -17.81 -3.35 1.64
C GLY A 136 -16.91 -2.79 0.54
N VAL A 137 -17.12 -3.22 -0.70
CA VAL A 137 -16.32 -2.82 -1.87
C VAL A 137 -17.20 -2.27 -2.99
N ASP A 138 -16.58 -1.61 -3.97
CA ASP A 138 -17.27 -1.31 -5.23
C ASP A 138 -17.67 -2.63 -5.91
N PRO A 139 -18.90 -2.76 -6.47
CA PRO A 139 -19.34 -3.99 -7.13
C PRO A 139 -18.42 -4.48 -8.25
N ARG A 140 -17.57 -3.61 -8.81
CA ARG A 140 -16.63 -3.91 -9.89
C ARG A 140 -15.28 -4.43 -9.40
N THR A 141 -14.93 -4.25 -8.12
CA THR A 141 -13.62 -4.64 -7.56
C THR A 141 -13.30 -6.11 -7.77
N LEU A 142 -14.31 -6.99 -7.71
CA LEU A 142 -14.16 -8.44 -7.81
C LEU A 142 -14.62 -9.04 -9.15
N GLN A 143 -14.75 -8.21 -10.20
CA GLN A 143 -15.22 -8.67 -11.52
C GLN A 143 -14.11 -9.10 -12.48
N ALA A 144 -12.87 -8.67 -12.24
CA ALA A 144 -11.72 -9.09 -13.05
C ALA A 144 -11.37 -10.57 -12.79
N PRO A 145 -10.66 -11.24 -13.73
CA PRO A 145 -10.18 -12.59 -13.49
C PRO A 145 -9.31 -12.69 -12.22
N PRO A 146 -9.30 -13.84 -11.53
CA PRO A 146 -8.69 -13.94 -10.20
C PRO A 146 -7.18 -13.62 -10.15
N ASP A 147 -6.47 -13.81 -11.27
CA ASP A 147 -5.03 -13.56 -11.45
C ASP A 147 -4.70 -12.16 -11.99
N HIS A 148 -5.71 -11.33 -12.28
CA HIS A 148 -5.49 -9.93 -12.65
C HIS A 148 -5.30 -9.06 -11.40
N PRO A 149 -4.63 -7.89 -11.50
CA PRO A 149 -4.58 -6.96 -10.40
C PRO A 149 -5.98 -6.49 -10.02
N VAL A 150 -6.22 -6.38 -8.71
CA VAL A 150 -7.44 -5.77 -8.21
C VAL A 150 -7.45 -4.28 -8.56
N SER A 151 -8.62 -3.78 -8.93
CA SER A 151 -8.85 -2.38 -9.29
C SER A 151 -10.14 -1.88 -8.64
N PHE A 152 -10.48 -0.60 -8.84
CA PHE A 152 -11.58 0.06 -8.12
C PHE A 152 -11.39 0.02 -6.59
N VAL A 153 -10.14 0.09 -6.14
CA VAL A 153 -9.76 0.12 -4.73
C VAL A 153 -9.33 1.55 -4.40
N SER A 154 -9.93 2.14 -3.37
CA SER A 154 -9.51 3.46 -2.88
C SER A 154 -8.30 3.33 -1.95
N TRP A 155 -7.63 4.44 -1.63
CA TRP A 155 -6.47 4.41 -0.75
C TRP A 155 -6.80 3.88 0.67
N PRO A 156 -7.92 4.28 1.31
CA PRO A 156 -8.35 3.66 2.57
C PRO A 156 -8.67 2.17 2.47
N ASP A 157 -9.26 1.72 1.34
CA ASP A 157 -9.54 0.31 1.10
C ASP A 157 -8.25 -0.51 0.99
N ALA A 158 -7.23 0.07 0.34
CA ALA A 158 -5.91 -0.53 0.21
C ALA A 158 -5.21 -0.68 1.57
N LEU A 159 -5.28 0.34 2.43
CA LEU A 159 -4.79 0.22 3.80
C LEU A 159 -5.58 -0.76 4.66
N ALA A 160 -6.89 -0.87 4.45
CA ALA A 160 -7.72 -1.86 5.14
C ALA A 160 -7.28 -3.29 4.79
N TYR A 161 -7.00 -3.55 3.51
CA TYR A 161 -6.41 -4.80 3.05
C TYR A 161 -5.05 -5.05 3.71
N CYS A 162 -4.13 -4.08 3.73
CA CYS A 162 -2.81 -4.21 4.36
C CYS A 162 -2.91 -4.57 5.86
N ARG A 163 -3.78 -3.88 6.61
CA ARG A 163 -4.00 -4.15 8.05
C ARG A 163 -4.56 -5.54 8.29
N TRP A 164 -5.55 -5.94 7.50
CA TRP A 164 -6.10 -7.29 7.59
C TRP A 164 -5.03 -8.34 7.30
N LEU A 165 -4.26 -8.16 6.24
CA LEU A 165 -3.21 -9.09 5.85
C LEU A 165 -2.13 -9.20 6.92
N GLU A 166 -1.71 -8.09 7.52
CA GLU A 166 -0.76 -8.10 8.63
C GLU A 166 -1.24 -8.96 9.80
N ASN A 167 -2.45 -8.71 10.31
CA ASN A 167 -3.02 -9.46 11.43
C ASN A 167 -3.14 -10.95 11.09
N THR A 168 -3.61 -11.22 9.87
CA THR A 168 -3.77 -12.57 9.34
C THR A 168 -2.44 -13.32 9.30
N LEU A 169 -1.37 -12.67 8.85
CA LEU A 169 -0.03 -13.27 8.81
C LEU A 169 0.56 -13.48 10.21
N ARG A 170 0.29 -12.60 11.18
CA ARG A 170 0.78 -12.75 12.56
C ARG A 170 0.19 -13.98 13.24
N ASP A 171 -1.10 -14.25 13.02
CA ASP A 171 -1.85 -15.29 13.72
C ASP A 171 -1.84 -16.65 13.01
N SER A 172 -1.35 -16.70 11.76
CA SER A 172 -1.46 -17.88 10.92
C SER A 172 -0.30 -18.88 11.09
N PRO A 173 -0.61 -20.19 11.20
CA PRO A 173 0.41 -21.24 11.11
C PRO A 173 0.96 -21.44 9.69
N HIS A 174 0.32 -20.86 8.66
CA HIS A 174 0.76 -20.94 7.26
C HIS A 174 1.81 -19.88 6.91
N THR A 175 2.08 -18.91 7.79
CA THR A 175 3.09 -17.87 7.59
C THR A 175 4.50 -18.48 7.71
N PRO A 176 5.38 -18.28 6.71
CA PRO A 176 6.77 -18.73 6.80
C PRO A 176 7.48 -18.18 8.03
N LEU A 177 8.33 -19.01 8.66
CA LEU A 177 9.02 -18.67 9.91
C LEU A 177 9.82 -17.37 9.82
N GLU A 178 10.47 -17.11 8.69
CA GLU A 178 11.23 -15.88 8.48
C GLU A 178 10.32 -14.65 8.37
N LEU A 179 9.21 -14.74 7.64
CA LEU A 179 8.21 -13.68 7.59
C LEU A 179 7.60 -13.40 8.98
N GLN A 180 7.33 -14.46 9.76
CA GLN A 180 6.85 -14.32 11.12
C GLN A 180 7.88 -13.62 12.03
N ARG A 181 9.18 -13.90 11.87
CA ARG A 181 10.26 -13.19 12.59
C ARG A 181 10.28 -11.71 12.22
N LEU A 182 10.22 -11.37 10.93
CA LEU A 182 10.14 -9.99 10.48
C LEU A 182 8.96 -9.27 11.15
N LEU A 183 7.76 -9.85 11.08
CA LEU A 183 6.58 -9.26 11.72
C LEU A 183 6.78 -9.05 13.22
N ASN A 184 7.38 -10.01 13.93
CA ASN A 184 7.67 -9.89 15.38
C ASN A 184 8.75 -8.84 15.69
N ASP A 185 9.65 -8.56 14.76
CA ASP A 185 10.74 -7.57 14.89
C ASP A 185 10.30 -6.13 14.52
N GLY A 186 8.98 -5.89 14.49
CA GLY A 186 8.39 -4.57 14.26
C GLY A 186 8.17 -4.22 12.79
N TRP A 187 8.27 -5.19 11.89
CA TRP A 187 7.85 -5.00 10.51
C TRP A 187 6.32 -5.11 10.40
N GLY A 188 5.71 -4.32 9.50
CA GLY A 188 4.28 -4.33 9.25
C GLY A 188 3.95 -4.31 7.76
N VAL A 189 2.77 -4.80 7.40
CA VAL A 189 2.28 -4.80 6.00
C VAL A 189 1.61 -3.47 5.73
N THR A 190 2.01 -2.81 4.65
CA THR A 190 1.58 -1.44 4.34
C THR A 190 1.68 -1.17 2.83
N LEU A 191 1.34 0.03 2.39
CA LEU A 191 1.65 0.49 1.03
C LEU A 191 3.10 0.96 0.97
N PRO A 192 3.81 0.82 -0.17
CA PRO A 192 5.14 1.41 -0.31
C PRO A 192 5.06 2.94 -0.20
N THR A 193 6.11 3.59 0.30
CA THR A 193 6.31 5.02 0.01
C THR A 193 6.62 5.19 -1.48
N GLU A 194 6.46 6.41 -1.98
CA GLU A 194 6.86 6.73 -3.35
C GLU A 194 8.33 6.35 -3.61
N ALA A 195 9.23 6.68 -2.68
CA ALA A 195 10.65 6.40 -2.82
C ALA A 195 10.94 4.89 -2.83
N GLN A 196 10.24 4.11 -1.99
CA GLN A 196 10.35 2.65 -1.99
C GLN A 196 9.91 2.07 -3.34
N TRP A 197 8.79 2.54 -3.86
CA TRP A 197 8.29 2.10 -5.16
C TRP A 197 9.27 2.43 -6.28
N GLU A 198 9.78 3.68 -6.32
CA GLU A 198 10.70 4.14 -7.36
C GLU A 198 12.03 3.37 -7.34
N LYS A 199 12.60 3.13 -6.15
CA LYS A 199 13.80 2.30 -6.01
C LYS A 199 13.59 0.89 -6.52
N ALA A 200 12.43 0.29 -6.23
CA ALA A 200 12.10 -1.05 -6.72
C ALA A 200 11.97 -1.08 -8.25
N ALA A 201 11.35 -0.07 -8.85
CA ALA A 201 11.15 0.01 -10.30
C ALA A 201 12.44 0.32 -11.07
N ARG A 202 13.28 1.24 -10.56
CA ARG A 202 14.45 1.79 -11.25
C ARG A 202 15.77 1.14 -10.83
N GLY A 203 15.77 0.26 -9.85
CA GLY A 203 16.99 -0.34 -9.32
C GLY A 203 17.94 0.72 -8.73
N LEU A 204 19.24 0.40 -8.73
CA LEU A 204 20.28 1.30 -8.20
C LEU A 204 20.90 2.21 -9.27
N ASP A 205 20.65 1.92 -10.55
CA ASP A 205 21.21 2.65 -11.69
C ASP A 205 20.29 3.75 -12.23
N GLY A 206 19.05 3.84 -11.73
CA GLY A 206 18.14 4.93 -12.07
C GLY A 206 17.65 4.87 -13.52
N ARG A 207 17.50 3.67 -14.08
CA ARG A 207 16.95 3.44 -15.44
C ARG A 207 15.54 4.02 -15.65
N THR A 208 15.19 4.32 -16.90
CA THR A 208 13.90 4.95 -17.25
C THR A 208 12.71 4.01 -17.11
N TYR A 209 12.83 2.79 -17.63
CA TYR A 209 11.88 1.68 -17.46
C TYR A 209 12.55 0.55 -16.67
N PRO A 210 11.79 -0.34 -16.01
CA PRO A 210 12.39 -1.45 -15.26
C PRO A 210 13.39 -2.28 -16.07
N TRP A 211 13.20 -2.43 -17.38
CA TRP A 211 14.08 -3.19 -18.26
C TRP A 211 15.16 -2.36 -19.00
N GLY A 212 15.21 -1.04 -18.83
CA GLY A 212 16.18 -0.18 -19.50
C GLY A 212 15.59 1.14 -19.98
N ASP A 213 16.09 1.66 -21.10
CA ASP A 213 15.83 3.06 -21.49
C ASP A 213 14.76 3.24 -22.57
N SER A 214 14.34 2.14 -23.22
CA SER A 214 13.35 2.17 -24.31
C SER A 214 12.05 1.49 -23.91
N PRO A 215 10.88 2.02 -24.32
CA PRO A 215 9.61 1.37 -24.02
C PRO A 215 9.48 0.03 -24.76
N SER A 216 8.85 -0.95 -24.12
CA SER A 216 8.66 -2.29 -24.66
C SER A 216 7.27 -2.82 -24.31
N ARG A 217 6.48 -3.19 -25.33
CA ARG A 217 5.17 -3.85 -25.14
C ARG A 217 5.29 -5.32 -24.80
N ASP A 218 6.48 -5.90 -24.97
CA ASP A 218 6.75 -7.29 -24.60
C ASP A 218 7.07 -7.41 -23.10
N GLN A 219 7.24 -6.27 -22.40
CA GLN A 219 7.62 -6.22 -20.99
C GLN A 219 6.60 -5.48 -20.10
N ALA A 220 5.52 -4.94 -20.68
CA ALA A 220 4.50 -4.20 -19.95
C ALA A 220 3.16 -4.12 -20.69
N ASN A 221 2.07 -3.98 -19.92
CA ASN A 221 0.73 -3.72 -20.44
C ASN A 221 0.39 -2.22 -20.41
N TYR A 222 0.41 -1.56 -21.56
CA TYR A 222 0.01 -0.15 -21.73
C TYR A 222 -0.67 0.05 -23.08
N GLN A 223 -1.55 1.06 -23.20
CA GLN A 223 -2.50 1.22 -24.32
C GLN A 223 -3.25 -0.10 -24.68
N GLY A 224 -3.57 -0.90 -23.66
CA GLY A 224 -4.35 -2.13 -23.74
C GLY A 224 -5.86 -1.87 -23.61
N GLN A 225 -6.63 -2.96 -23.62
CA GLN A 225 -8.10 -2.92 -23.48
C GLN A 225 -8.57 -3.24 -22.05
N GLY A 226 -7.65 -3.64 -21.18
CA GLY A 226 -7.91 -4.05 -19.81
C GLY A 226 -6.61 -4.45 -19.13
N THR A 227 -6.70 -4.80 -17.86
CA THR A 227 -5.59 -5.41 -17.13
C THR A 227 -5.26 -6.77 -17.73
N THR A 228 -4.06 -7.27 -17.46
CA THR A 228 -3.65 -8.64 -17.74
C THR A 228 -3.30 -9.35 -16.45
N ALA A 229 -3.28 -10.68 -16.48
CA ALA A 229 -2.77 -11.48 -15.38
C ALA A 229 -1.40 -10.96 -14.92
N VAL A 230 -1.20 -10.88 -13.60
CA VAL A 230 0.08 -10.48 -13.02
C VAL A 230 1.16 -11.47 -13.44
N GLY A 231 2.37 -10.99 -13.65
CA GLY A 231 3.48 -11.85 -14.06
C GLY A 231 3.46 -12.28 -15.53
N ARG A 232 2.49 -11.79 -16.34
CA ARG A 232 2.36 -12.13 -17.77
C ARG A 232 3.58 -11.73 -18.60
N TYR A 233 4.30 -10.69 -18.19
CA TYR A 233 5.46 -10.16 -18.91
C TYR A 233 6.75 -10.46 -18.12
N PRO A 234 7.43 -11.58 -18.39
CA PRO A 234 8.73 -11.87 -17.81
C PRO A 234 9.73 -10.76 -18.09
N CYS A 235 10.50 -10.40 -17.07
CA CYS A 235 11.55 -9.41 -17.19
C CYS A 235 12.78 -9.86 -16.39
N ALA A 236 13.68 -10.59 -17.05
CA ALA A 236 14.89 -11.11 -16.42
C ALA A 236 15.88 -9.97 -16.08
N GLU A 237 15.80 -8.86 -16.82
CA GLU A 237 16.63 -7.68 -16.66
C GLU A 237 16.07 -6.71 -15.61
N CYS A 238 14.81 -6.89 -15.17
CA CYS A 238 14.18 -6.00 -14.20
C CYS A 238 14.83 -6.12 -12.82
N PRO A 239 14.97 -5.00 -12.08
CA PRO A 239 15.54 -5.00 -10.76
C PRO A 239 14.77 -5.91 -9.82
N PHE A 240 15.50 -6.68 -9.02
CA PHE A 240 14.97 -7.46 -7.90
C PHE A 240 13.86 -8.46 -8.26
N GLY A 241 13.63 -8.76 -9.55
CA GLY A 241 12.63 -9.76 -9.97
C GLY A 241 11.16 -9.33 -9.83
N PHE A 242 10.89 -8.01 -9.73
CA PHE A 242 9.53 -7.48 -9.72
C PHE A 242 8.88 -7.55 -11.11
N PHE A 243 7.58 -7.82 -11.10
CA PHE A 243 6.73 -7.79 -12.29
C PHE A 243 5.82 -6.58 -12.26
N ASP A 244 5.41 -6.13 -13.45
CA ASP A 244 4.36 -5.13 -13.63
C ASP A 244 4.66 -3.79 -12.93
N MET A 245 5.94 -3.46 -12.70
CA MET A 245 6.39 -2.12 -12.23
C MET A 245 6.23 -1.03 -13.31
N SER A 246 5.56 -1.34 -14.42
CA SER A 246 5.33 -0.47 -15.58
C SER A 246 4.06 -0.94 -16.28
N GLY A 247 3.02 -0.11 -16.29
CA GLY A 247 1.73 -0.44 -16.86
C GLY A 247 0.86 -1.32 -15.95
N ASN A 248 -0.09 -2.03 -16.55
CA ASN A 248 -1.16 -2.78 -15.89
C ASN A 248 -2.07 -1.89 -15.03
N VAL A 249 -1.79 -1.60 -13.76
CA VAL A 249 -2.50 -0.58 -12.98
C VAL A 249 -1.57 0.40 -12.29
N TRP A 250 -2.04 1.62 -12.12
CA TRP A 250 -1.45 2.56 -11.19
C TRP A 250 -1.51 1.99 -9.77
N GLU A 251 -0.42 2.10 -9.01
CA GLU A 251 -0.32 1.53 -7.67
C GLU A 251 -0.37 2.63 -6.61
N TRP A 252 -1.29 2.52 -5.64
CA TRP A 252 -1.32 3.38 -4.47
C TRP A 252 -0.02 3.33 -3.66
N THR A 253 0.48 4.49 -3.27
CA THR A 253 1.57 4.63 -2.28
C THR A 253 1.06 5.28 -1.00
N ARG A 254 1.84 5.21 0.07
CA ARG A 254 1.60 5.99 1.31
C ARG A 254 2.39 7.29 1.36
N SER A 255 2.66 7.91 0.22
CA SER A 255 3.22 9.27 0.17
C SER A 255 2.15 10.26 -0.26
N PRO A 256 1.91 11.35 0.50
CA PRO A 256 1.05 12.43 0.02
C PRO A 256 1.67 13.06 -1.22
N TYR A 257 0.83 13.57 -2.11
CA TYR A 257 1.28 14.23 -3.32
C TYR A 257 1.78 15.64 -2.96
N GLN A 258 3.09 15.77 -2.92
CA GLN A 258 3.77 17.03 -2.62
C GLN A 258 4.70 17.43 -3.77
N PRO A 259 4.88 18.74 -4.02
CA PRO A 259 5.97 19.22 -4.85
C PRO A 259 7.31 18.76 -4.27
N TYR A 260 8.23 18.39 -5.15
CA TYR A 260 9.59 18.05 -4.77
C TYR A 260 10.41 19.29 -4.30
N PRO A 261 11.40 19.15 -3.40
CA PRO A 261 11.88 17.89 -2.81
C PRO A 261 10.89 17.29 -1.80
N PHE A 262 10.83 15.96 -1.72
CA PHE A 262 10.10 15.28 -0.66
C PHE A 262 10.80 15.59 0.67
N ASP A 263 10.04 16.13 1.62
CA ASP A 263 10.53 16.46 2.95
C ASP A 263 9.62 15.79 3.98
N GLU A 264 10.10 14.75 4.64
CA GLU A 264 9.33 14.01 5.64
C GLU A 264 8.78 14.91 6.76
N SER A 265 9.40 16.08 7.02
CA SER A 265 8.96 17.00 8.07
C SER A 265 7.69 17.79 7.73
N ASN A 266 7.30 17.85 6.46
CA ASN A 266 6.11 18.59 6.00
C ASN A 266 4.90 17.67 5.70
N ASP A 267 4.97 16.38 6.02
CA ASP A 267 3.92 15.37 5.78
C ASP A 267 2.55 15.74 6.40
N ARG A 268 2.53 16.71 7.33
CA ARG A 268 1.35 17.22 8.04
C ARG A 268 0.94 18.65 7.66
N GLU A 269 1.65 19.32 6.74
CA GLU A 269 1.28 20.65 6.25
C GLU A 269 0.27 20.53 5.09
N GLY A 270 -0.76 21.39 5.06
CA GLY A 270 -1.78 21.39 3.99
C GLY A 270 -2.79 20.24 4.07
N LEU A 271 -2.97 19.61 5.24
CA LEU A 271 -3.97 18.54 5.46
C LEU A 271 -5.43 19.02 5.31
N ASP A 272 -5.66 20.32 5.22
CA ASP A 272 -6.93 20.99 4.95
C ASP A 272 -7.20 21.24 3.46
N GLU A 273 -6.21 21.03 2.60
CA GLU A 273 -6.39 21.01 1.14
C GLU A 273 -6.85 19.62 0.65
N ASP A 274 -7.34 19.53 -0.59
CA ASP A 274 -7.66 18.25 -1.24
C ASP A 274 -6.37 17.44 -1.46
N ALA A 275 -5.89 16.78 -0.41
CA ALA A 275 -4.63 16.05 -0.40
C ALA A 275 -4.72 14.83 -1.33
N LEU A 276 -4.11 14.94 -2.51
CA LEU A 276 -3.91 13.81 -3.40
C LEU A 276 -2.86 12.87 -2.81
N TRP A 277 -2.97 11.58 -3.07
CA TRP A 277 -1.93 10.60 -2.77
C TRP A 277 -1.21 10.21 -4.05
N VAL A 278 0.09 9.94 -3.91
CA VAL A 278 0.92 9.54 -5.04
C VAL A 278 0.51 8.13 -5.49
N ILE A 279 0.32 7.98 -6.80
CA ILE A 279 0.23 6.70 -7.49
C ILE A 279 1.41 6.56 -8.46
N ARG A 280 1.91 5.34 -8.65
CA ARG A 280 3.08 5.06 -9.49
C ARG A 280 2.82 3.94 -10.52
N GLY A 281 3.67 3.84 -11.54
CA GLY A 281 3.69 2.71 -12.49
C GLY A 281 3.00 2.92 -13.83
N GLY A 282 2.02 3.83 -13.92
CA GLY A 282 1.17 3.89 -15.12
C GLY A 282 0.19 2.73 -15.17
N SER A 283 -0.67 2.69 -16.19
CA SER A 283 -1.67 1.63 -16.33
C SER A 283 -1.85 1.16 -17.76
N PHE A 284 -2.69 0.14 -17.94
CA PHE A 284 -3.07 -0.37 -19.25
C PHE A 284 -3.71 0.69 -20.15
N THR A 285 -4.31 1.77 -19.62
CA THR A 285 -4.90 2.82 -20.48
C THR A 285 -3.89 3.84 -20.97
N ASP A 286 -2.69 3.87 -20.38
CA ASP A 286 -1.74 4.94 -20.58
C ASP A 286 -0.80 4.72 -21.76
N GLN A 287 -0.18 5.78 -22.23
CA GLN A 287 0.91 5.71 -23.20
C GLN A 287 2.23 5.36 -22.49
N ALA A 288 3.21 4.87 -23.25
CA ALA A 288 4.56 4.56 -22.75
C ALA A 288 5.19 5.68 -21.89
N ARG A 289 4.87 6.94 -22.20
CA ARG A 289 5.34 8.11 -21.43
C ARG A 289 4.99 8.07 -19.94
N LEU A 290 3.86 7.47 -19.59
CA LEU A 290 3.32 7.45 -18.24
C LEU A 290 3.68 6.17 -17.48
N THR A 291 4.37 5.23 -18.13
CA THR A 291 4.76 3.94 -17.53
C THR A 291 6.25 3.89 -17.17
N ARG A 292 6.91 5.05 -17.05
CA ARG A 292 8.32 5.14 -16.65
C ARG A 292 8.44 4.98 -15.13
N GLY A 293 9.59 4.49 -14.67
CA GLY A 293 9.86 4.26 -13.26
C GLY A 293 9.79 5.53 -12.40
N SER A 294 10.01 6.72 -12.96
CA SER A 294 9.86 8.01 -12.26
C SER A 294 8.46 8.64 -12.36
N THR A 295 7.56 8.13 -13.20
CA THR A 295 6.29 8.85 -13.46
C THR A 295 5.40 8.89 -12.22
N ARG A 296 4.99 10.11 -11.86
CA ARG A 296 4.13 10.39 -10.70
C ARG A 296 2.73 10.77 -11.15
N GLY A 297 1.73 10.06 -10.64
CA GLY A 297 0.34 10.48 -10.66
C GLY A 297 -0.09 10.94 -9.27
N GLY A 298 -1.13 11.78 -9.23
CA GLY A 298 -1.83 12.14 -7.99
C GLY A 298 -3.30 11.76 -8.12
N ALA A 299 -3.86 11.12 -7.10
CA ALA A 299 -5.27 10.76 -7.07
C ALA A 299 -5.91 11.04 -5.70
N ASP A 300 -7.18 11.44 -5.72
CA ASP A 300 -7.98 11.61 -4.52
C ASP A 300 -8.06 10.28 -3.74
N PRO A 301 -7.84 10.27 -2.41
CA PRO A 301 -7.78 9.04 -1.64
C PRO A 301 -9.05 8.20 -1.71
N GLY A 302 -10.22 8.80 -1.95
CA GLY A 302 -11.51 8.11 -2.11
C GLY A 302 -11.75 7.56 -3.52
N ALA A 303 -10.90 7.90 -4.50
CA ALA A 303 -11.09 7.51 -5.89
C ALA A 303 -11.00 5.99 -6.07
N ARG A 304 -11.98 5.43 -6.79
CA ARG A 304 -12.00 4.03 -7.24
C ARG A 304 -12.05 4.00 -8.76
N ARG A 305 -10.94 3.63 -9.40
CA ARG A 305 -10.81 3.65 -10.87
C ARG A 305 -10.41 2.27 -11.37
N ALA A 306 -10.84 1.94 -12.60
CA ALA A 306 -10.53 0.68 -13.27
C ALA A 306 -9.01 0.46 -13.49
N PHE A 307 -8.25 1.54 -13.45
CA PHE A 307 -6.81 1.58 -13.71
C PHE A 307 -5.97 1.84 -12.46
N ILE A 308 -6.57 1.89 -11.26
CA ILE A 308 -5.86 2.07 -9.98
C ILE A 308 -6.07 0.84 -9.12
N GLY A 309 -4.96 0.21 -8.73
CA GLY A 309 -4.87 -0.90 -7.79
C GLY A 309 -3.82 -0.63 -6.72
N LEU A 310 -3.12 -1.68 -6.29
CA LEU A 310 -2.14 -1.59 -5.22
C LEU A 310 -1.10 -2.70 -5.29
N ARG A 311 0.05 -2.42 -4.68
CA ARG A 311 1.07 -3.38 -4.29
C ARG A 311 1.37 -3.17 -2.81
N ILE A 312 1.70 -4.25 -2.11
CA ILE A 312 2.00 -4.21 -0.69
C ILE A 312 3.50 -4.17 -0.45
N ALA A 313 3.89 -3.55 0.67
CA ALA A 313 5.24 -3.52 1.19
C ALA A 313 5.26 -4.11 2.60
N LEU A 314 6.40 -4.66 2.99
CA LEU A 314 6.76 -4.89 4.38
C LEU A 314 7.77 -3.81 4.78
N SER A 315 7.47 -3.02 5.81
CA SER A 315 8.33 -1.93 6.25
C SER A 315 8.32 -1.77 7.76
N ARG A 316 9.42 -1.23 8.30
CA ARG A 316 9.49 -0.77 9.69
C ARG A 316 9.01 0.67 9.78
N PHE A 317 8.27 0.98 10.84
CA PHE A 317 7.82 2.32 11.19
C PHE A 317 8.71 2.89 12.30
#